data_AF-A0A8T4ULP0-F1
#
_entry.id   AF-A0A8T4ULP0-F1
#
_cell.length_a   1.000
_cell.length_b   1.000
_cell.length_c   1.000
_cell.angle_alpha   90.00
_cell.angle_beta   90.00
_cell.angle_gamma   90.00
#
_symmetry.space_group_name_H-M   'P 1'
#
loop_
_entity.id
_entity.type
_entity.pdbx_description
1 polymer ?
#
loop_
_entity_poly.entity_id
_entity_poly.type
_entity_poly.pdbx_seq_one_letter_code
_entity_poly.pdbx_strand_id
1 'polypeptide(L)'
;MSYEIPQQLEYKEKIIFGLTFSQLLYAVIFSPLVLALLFKAPFDIPYRITLALIPSAIAGVFMFTHLPRHGRNWIHWLKWRKITAKKMERYLGLEKIDKAIIFTK
;
A
#
# COMPACT_ATOMS: atom_id res chain seq x y z
N MET A 1 10.63 -17.99 32.01
CA MET A 1 11.28 -17.02 31.11
C MET A 1 10.24 -16.54 30.13
N SER A 2 9.60 -15.41 30.44
CA SER A 2 8.68 -14.74 29.52
C SER A 2 9.50 -14.16 28.39
N TYR A 3 9.32 -14.66 27.18
CA TYR A 3 9.93 -14.09 26.00
C TYR A 3 9.27 -12.73 25.74
N GLU A 4 9.93 -11.65 26.14
CA GLU A 4 9.50 -10.29 25.78
C GLU A 4 9.80 -10.07 24.30
N ILE A 5 8.73 -9.95 23.52
CA ILE A 5 8.79 -9.64 22.09
C ILE A 5 9.49 -8.27 21.94
N PRO A 6 10.52 -8.14 21.08
CA PRO A 6 11.25 -6.88 20.94
C PRO A 6 10.30 -5.78 20.45
N GLN A 7 10.02 -4.82 21.32
CA GLN A 7 9.17 -3.65 21.08
C GLN A 7 9.67 -2.72 19.96
N GLN A 8 10.91 -2.93 19.49
CA GLN A 8 11.62 -2.06 18.57
C GLN A 8 11.25 -2.25 17.08
N LEU A 9 10.34 -3.18 16.75
CA LEU A 9 10.14 -3.60 15.35
C LEU A 9 9.02 -2.89 14.55
N GLU A 10 8.23 -1.98 15.09
CA GLU A 10 7.40 -1.06 14.27
C GLU A 10 6.72 0.01 15.13
N TYR A 11 7.47 0.99 15.66
CA TYR A 11 6.84 2.26 16.06
C TYR A 11 6.51 3.04 14.79
N LYS A 12 5.51 2.57 14.05
CA LYS A 12 4.81 3.42 13.09
C LYS A 12 4.03 4.39 13.93
N GLU A 13 4.37 5.68 13.86
CA GLU A 13 3.57 6.74 14.46
C GLU A 13 2.14 6.63 13.93
N LYS A 14 1.30 5.97 14.73
CA LYS A 14 -0.13 5.87 14.50
C LYS A 14 -0.73 7.08 15.18
N ILE A 15 -1.28 7.97 14.37
CA ILE A 15 -2.01 9.15 14.83
C ILE A 15 -3.37 8.70 15.37
N ILE A 16 -4.14 9.64 15.94
CA ILE A 16 -5.55 9.48 16.28
C ILE A 16 -6.25 8.67 15.17
N PHE A 17 -7.00 7.64 15.56
CA PHE A 17 -7.65 6.63 14.69
C PHE A 17 -6.76 5.50 14.13
N GLY A 18 -5.53 5.32 14.61
CA GLY A 18 -4.69 4.17 14.24
C GLY A 18 -4.10 4.25 12.82
N LEU A 19 -4.16 5.43 12.20
CA LEU A 19 -3.64 5.71 10.87
C LEU A 19 -2.19 6.20 10.92
N THR A 20 -1.39 5.76 9.97
CA THR A 20 -0.01 6.25 9.76
C THR A 20 -0.01 7.58 8.99
N PHE A 21 1.03 8.39 9.16
CA PHE A 21 1.25 9.60 8.36
C PHE A 21 1.16 9.34 6.85
N SER A 22 1.71 8.22 6.38
CA SER A 22 1.64 7.83 4.97
C SER A 22 0.21 7.59 4.48
N GLN A 23 -0.69 7.12 5.36
CA GLN A 23 -2.11 6.97 5.01
C GLN A 23 -2.79 8.34 4.94
N LEU A 24 -2.53 9.25 5.89
CA LEU A 24 -3.10 10.60 5.85
C LEU A 24 -2.66 11.42 4.63
N LEU A 25 -1.50 11.12 4.05
CA LEU A 25 -1.05 11.75 2.82
C LEU A 25 -2.07 11.57 1.67
N TYR A 26 -2.83 10.47 1.65
CA TYR A 26 -3.90 10.29 0.66
C TYR A 26 -4.99 11.36 0.81
N ALA A 27 -5.40 11.72 2.03
CA ALA A 27 -6.35 12.81 2.25
C ALA A 27 -5.82 14.13 1.67
N VAL A 28 -4.52 14.41 1.84
CA VAL A 28 -3.87 15.61 1.29
C VAL A 28 -3.92 15.60 -0.23
N ILE A 29 -3.68 14.46 -0.89
CA ILE A 29 -3.73 14.33 -2.36
C ILE A 29 -5.14 14.59 -2.92
N PHE A 30 -6.18 14.09 -2.24
CA PHE A 30 -7.56 14.26 -2.70
C PHE A 30 -8.20 15.60 -2.24
N SER A 31 -7.62 16.28 -1.25
CA SER A 31 -8.17 17.52 -0.71
C SER A 31 -8.34 18.66 -1.74
N PRO A 32 -7.42 18.92 -2.71
CA PRO A 32 -7.61 20.00 -3.67
C PRO A 32 -8.82 19.75 -4.57
N LEU A 33 -9.10 18.50 -4.91
CA LEU A 33 -10.26 18.12 -5.71
C LEU A 33 -11.56 18.31 -4.92
N VAL A 34 -11.59 17.86 -3.66
CA VAL A 34 -12.75 18.05 -2.76
C VAL A 34 -13.03 19.55 -2.56
N LEU A 35 -12.00 20.33 -2.27
CA LEU A 35 -12.10 21.78 -2.07
C LEU A 35 -12.54 22.49 -3.36
N ALA A 36 -12.04 22.08 -4.53
CA ALA A 36 -12.50 22.63 -5.80
C ALA A 36 -13.99 22.35 -6.04
N LEU A 37 -14.48 21.14 -5.72
CA LEU A 37 -15.89 20.80 -5.86
C LEU A 37 -16.79 21.57 -4.90
N LEU A 38 -16.34 21.81 -3.67
CA LEU A 38 -17.11 22.55 -2.67
C LEU A 38 -17.15 24.06 -2.95
N PHE A 39 -16.01 24.67 -3.29
CA PHE A 39 -15.89 26.12 -3.39
C PHE A 39 -15.97 26.68 -4.81
N LYS A 40 -15.56 25.93 -5.83
CA LYS A 40 -15.50 26.42 -7.23
C LYS A 40 -16.59 25.87 -8.14
N ALA A 41 -17.31 24.82 -7.76
CA ALA A 41 -18.33 24.26 -8.63
C ALA A 41 -19.59 25.17 -8.71
N PRO A 42 -20.20 25.37 -9.89
CA PRO A 42 -21.35 26.28 -10.06
C PRO A 42 -22.70 25.69 -9.62
N PHE A 43 -22.73 24.51 -8.98
CA PHE A 43 -23.97 23.84 -8.57
C PHE A 43 -24.53 24.37 -7.25
N ASP A 44 -25.75 23.97 -6.84
CA ASP A 44 -26.22 24.26 -5.48
C ASP A 44 -25.47 23.41 -4.43
N ILE A 45 -25.44 23.91 -3.20
CA ILE A 45 -24.78 23.29 -2.04
C ILE A 45 -25.01 21.77 -1.93
N PRO A 46 -26.25 21.23 -1.99
CA PRO A 46 -26.46 19.77 -1.87
C PRO A 46 -25.74 18.97 -2.97
N TYR A 47 -25.72 19.47 -4.20
CA TYR A 47 -25.02 18.80 -5.29
C TYR A 47 -23.50 18.88 -5.12
N ARG A 48 -22.98 20.00 -4.65
CA ARG A 48 -21.54 20.14 -4.34
C ARG A 48 -21.09 19.13 -3.28
N ILE A 49 -21.86 18.99 -2.20
CA ILE A 49 -21.56 18.03 -1.13
C ILE A 49 -21.60 16.60 -1.67
N THR A 50 -22.64 16.27 -2.45
CA THR A 50 -22.79 14.93 -3.05
C THR A 50 -21.62 14.59 -3.97
N LEU A 51 -21.19 15.54 -4.82
CA LEU A 51 -20.04 15.36 -5.70
C LEU A 51 -18.72 15.27 -4.91
N ALA A 52 -18.56 16.05 -3.85
CA ALA A 52 -17.37 16.04 -3.00
C ALA A 52 -17.23 14.75 -2.16
N LEU A 53 -18.34 14.07 -1.86
CA LEU A 53 -18.33 12.78 -1.16
C LEU A 53 -17.64 11.67 -1.98
N ILE A 54 -17.74 11.71 -3.31
CA ILE A 54 -17.14 10.69 -4.18
C ILE A 54 -15.60 10.63 -4.01
N PRO A 55 -14.83 11.71 -4.25
CA PRO A 55 -13.39 11.68 -4.03
C PRO A 55 -13.01 11.51 -2.55
N SER A 56 -13.83 12.01 -1.62
CA SER A 56 -13.59 11.81 -0.18
C SER A 56 -13.70 10.34 0.22
N ALA A 57 -14.69 9.61 -0.30
CA ALA A 57 -14.84 8.17 -0.08
C ALA A 57 -13.68 7.38 -0.69
N ILE A 58 -13.24 7.74 -1.89
CA ILE A 58 -12.05 7.15 -2.53
C ILE A 58 -10.82 7.38 -1.64
N ALA A 59 -10.60 8.60 -1.15
CA ALA A 59 -9.51 8.89 -0.22
C ALA A 59 -9.59 8.00 1.03
N GLY A 60 -10.77 7.85 1.63
CA GLY A 60 -11.01 6.95 2.75
C GLY A 60 -10.63 5.50 2.44
N VAL A 61 -11.02 4.98 1.28
CA VAL A 61 -10.64 3.63 0.84
C VAL A 61 -9.11 3.50 0.80
N PHE A 62 -8.40 4.44 0.18
CA PHE A 62 -6.93 4.43 0.13
C PHE A 62 -6.29 4.51 1.52
N MET A 63 -6.86 5.32 2.42
CA MET A 63 -6.39 5.47 3.79
C MET A 63 -6.52 4.18 4.60
N PHE A 64 -7.68 3.52 4.58
CA PHE A 64 -7.98 2.41 5.48
C PHE A 64 -7.56 1.04 4.95
N THR A 65 -7.59 0.82 3.63
CA THR A 65 -7.44 -0.54 3.07
C THR A 65 -6.00 -0.95 2.76
N HIS A 66 -5.01 -0.07 2.99
CA HIS A 66 -3.61 -0.33 2.57
C HIS A 66 -3.48 -0.79 1.10
N LEU A 67 -4.43 -0.37 0.26
CA LEU A 67 -4.55 -0.72 -1.17
C LEU A 67 -3.23 -0.61 -1.95
N PRO A 68 -2.38 0.41 -1.74
CA PRO A 68 -1.07 0.50 -2.39
C PRO A 68 -0.14 -0.70 -2.10
N ARG A 69 -0.18 -1.23 -0.87
CA ARG A 69 0.62 -2.40 -0.46
C ARG A 69 0.12 -3.66 -1.16
N HIS A 70 -1.20 -3.83 -1.22
CA HIS A 70 -1.81 -4.94 -1.95
C HIS A 70 -1.54 -4.85 -3.45
N GLY A 71 -1.62 -3.65 -4.05
CA GLY A 71 -1.30 -3.41 -5.45
C GLY A 71 0.14 -3.79 -5.79
N ARG A 72 1.12 -3.39 -4.98
CA ARG A 72 2.53 -3.81 -5.16
C ARG A 72 2.68 -5.33 -5.08
N ASN A 73 2.07 -5.97 -4.09
CA ASN A 73 2.11 -7.42 -3.96
C ASN A 73 1.48 -8.12 -5.16
N TRP A 74 0.38 -7.58 -5.69
CA TRP A 74 -0.29 -8.13 -6.86
C TRP A 74 0.53 -7.95 -8.14
N ILE A 75 1.19 -6.81 -8.32
CA ILE A 75 2.13 -6.57 -9.42
C ILE A 75 3.32 -7.53 -9.32
N HIS A 76 3.89 -7.71 -8.13
CA HIS A 76 4.94 -8.69 -7.90
C HIS A 76 4.45 -10.09 -8.26
N TRP A 77 3.29 -10.49 -7.75
CA TRP A 77 2.69 -11.78 -8.08
C TRP A 77 2.50 -11.95 -9.58
N LEU A 78 1.95 -10.97 -10.30
CA LEU A 78 1.79 -11.01 -11.76
C LEU A 78 3.13 -11.15 -12.49
N LYS A 79 4.17 -10.45 -12.03
CA LYS A 79 5.52 -10.50 -12.62
C LYS A 79 6.21 -11.85 -12.38
N TRP A 80 5.94 -12.49 -11.25
CA TRP A 80 6.64 -13.69 -10.78
C TRP A 80 5.79 -14.98 -10.87
N ARG A 81 4.51 -14.91 -11.26
CA ARG A 81 3.66 -16.10 -11.38
C ARG A 81 4.11 -17.11 -12.45
N LYS A 82 4.92 -16.66 -13.41
CA LYS A 82 5.54 -17.52 -14.44
C LYS A 82 7.06 -17.61 -14.22
N ILE A 83 7.49 -17.88 -12.99
CA ILE A 83 8.90 -18.19 -12.72
C ILE A 83 9.24 -19.52 -13.40
N THR A 84 10.11 -19.46 -14.39
CA THR A 84 10.84 -20.61 -14.93
C THR A 84 11.99 -20.95 -13.97
N ALA A 85 12.33 -22.23 -13.80
CA ALA A 85 13.41 -22.68 -12.90
C ALA A 85 14.70 -21.84 -13.01
N LYS A 86 15.11 -21.52 -14.23
CA LYS A 86 16.28 -20.70 -14.56
C LYS A 86 16.25 -19.26 -13.99
N LYS A 87 15.05 -18.67 -13.85
CA LYS A 87 14.86 -17.34 -13.24
C LYS A 87 14.94 -17.41 -11.71
N MET A 88 14.53 -18.54 -11.14
CA MET A 88 14.60 -18.81 -9.71
C MET A 88 16.04 -19.07 -9.26
N GLU A 89 16.79 -19.86 -10.04
CA GLU A 89 18.22 -20.11 -9.83
C GLU A 89 19.02 -18.79 -9.82
N ARG A 90 18.77 -17.89 -10.77
CA ARG A 90 19.39 -16.55 -10.77
C ARG A 90 19.01 -15.68 -9.57
N TYR A 91 17.76 -15.73 -9.14
CA TYR A 91 17.29 -14.92 -8.01
C TYR A 91 17.88 -15.39 -6.68
N LEU A 92 18.03 -16.70 -6.52
CA LEU A 92 18.60 -17.35 -5.34
C LEU A 92 20.15 -17.42 -5.40
N GLY A 93 20.77 -16.97 -6.49
CA GLY A 93 22.22 -17.04 -6.67
C GLY A 93 22.76 -18.47 -6.80
N LEU A 94 21.93 -19.41 -7.25
CA LEU A 94 22.28 -20.82 -7.33
C LEU A 94 23.15 -21.08 -8.56
N GLU A 95 24.33 -21.62 -8.33
CA GLU A 95 25.26 -22.02 -9.38
C GLU A 95 25.06 -23.48 -9.78
N LYS A 96 24.71 -24.35 -8.81
CA LYS A 96 24.39 -25.76 -9.05
C LYS A 96 23.59 -26.36 -7.88
N ILE A 97 22.70 -27.30 -8.16
CA ILE A 97 22.08 -28.16 -7.15
C ILE A 97 22.57 -29.58 -7.41
N ASP A 98 23.31 -30.17 -6.47
CA ASP A 98 23.80 -31.53 -6.58
C ASP A 98 23.25 -32.38 -5.42
N LYS A 99 22.35 -33.30 -5.74
CA LYS A 99 21.60 -34.20 -4.84
C LYS A 99 20.78 -33.50 -3.74
N ALA A 100 21.44 -32.90 -2.75
CA ALA A 100 20.84 -32.18 -1.62
C ALA A 100 21.64 -30.93 -1.21
N ILE A 101 22.70 -30.59 -1.94
CA ILE A 101 23.60 -29.49 -1.63
C ILE A 101 23.37 -28.38 -2.66
N ILE A 102 23.10 -27.19 -2.14
CA ILE A 102 22.84 -25.98 -2.91
C ILE A 102 24.13 -25.16 -2.95
N PHE A 103 24.71 -25.01 -4.14
CA PHE A 103 25.87 -24.14 -4.34
C PHE A 103 25.38 -22.73 -4.67
N THR A 104 25.67 -21.77 -3.80
CA THR A 104 25.43 -20.34 -4.00
C THR A 104 26.72 -19.66 -4.41
N LYS A 105 26.65 -18.64 -5.28
CA LYS A 105 27.80 -17.77 -5.56
C LYS A 105 28.25 -16.97 -4.35
#